data_AF-A0A9P6JW70-F1
#
_entry.id   AF-A0A9P6JW70-F1
#
_cell.length_a   1.000
_cell.length_b   1.000
_cell.length_c   1.000
_cell.angle_alpha   90.00
_cell.angle_beta   90.00
_cell.angle_gamma   90.00
#
_symmetry.space_group_name_H-M   'P 1'
#
loop_
_entity.id
_entity.type
_entity.pdbx_description
1 polymer ?
#
loop_
_entity_poly.entity_id
_entity_poly.type
_entity_poly.pdbx_seq_one_letter_code
_entity_poly.pdbx_strand_id
1 'polypeptide(L)'
;MDMAEKRDPDAHGMYIYNDFYAYAILDLIDTTLTSLHTKVVTKKWKDAFSILEALVMFASYEDIWTQCDDGQRAVHTFKALGSLCVTLLRKIDEADELDPEHYPSLESVLKNMVDFCRSFKDLSGKYGHVCKAIARRIFKDKSPADYKLEITRLQEWAAGLEDKEMKKTIQAEIKKMTKNKAGSKAKTAWYSTGEVIDENDNRPDFKFTGVWKRYRDYLSECPRVPLRGPPEWDLTEWTKAEREPYSFDSMGDFD
;
A
#
# COMPACT_ATOMS: atom_id res chain seq x y z
N MET A 1 4.48 -10.97 2.66
CA MET A 1 4.37 -11.54 4.01
C MET A 1 5.70 -12.17 4.39
N ASP A 2 6.21 -13.15 3.65
CA ASP A 2 7.49 -13.82 3.95
C ASP A 2 8.70 -12.89 4.12
N MET A 3 8.79 -11.78 3.37
CA MET A 3 9.91 -10.83 3.50
C MET A 3 9.78 -9.87 4.69
N ALA A 4 8.56 -9.66 5.19
CA ALA A 4 8.30 -8.83 6.36
C ALA A 4 8.63 -9.59 7.64
N GLU A 5 8.18 -10.85 7.74
CA GLU A 5 8.48 -11.73 8.88
C GLU A 5 9.99 -11.88 9.14
N LYS A 6 10.81 -11.95 8.07
CA LYS A 6 12.29 -11.96 8.16
C LYS A 6 12.91 -10.75 8.88
N ARG A 7 12.13 -9.70 9.09
CA ARG A 7 12.55 -8.41 9.67
C ARG A 7 11.84 -8.14 11.00
N ASP A 8 10.91 -9.00 11.42
CA ASP A 8 10.13 -8.87 12.64
C ASP A 8 10.89 -9.51 13.83
N PRO A 9 11.36 -8.72 14.81
CA PRO A 9 12.06 -9.26 15.99
C PRO A 9 11.23 -10.27 16.78
N ASP A 10 9.90 -10.09 16.83
CA ASP A 10 9.00 -11.00 17.55
C ASP A 10 8.92 -12.36 16.85
N ALA A 11 8.85 -12.36 15.51
CA ALA A 11 8.91 -13.57 14.70
C ALA A 11 10.24 -14.36 14.87
N HIS A 12 11.28 -13.71 15.41
CA HIS A 12 12.60 -14.28 15.61
C HIS A 12 13.01 -14.44 17.07
N GLY A 13 12.10 -14.24 18.03
CA GLY A 13 12.39 -14.50 19.44
C GLY A 13 13.33 -13.47 20.08
N MET A 14 13.29 -12.21 19.65
CA MET A 14 14.19 -11.15 20.13
C MET A 14 13.43 -9.97 20.75
N TYR A 15 13.99 -9.37 21.81
CA TYR A 15 13.51 -8.14 22.43
C TYR A 15 14.33 -6.93 21.95
N ILE A 16 14.00 -6.44 20.75
CA ILE A 16 14.54 -5.17 20.23
C ILE A 16 13.37 -4.18 20.20
N TYR A 17 13.55 -2.95 20.70
CA TYR A 17 12.51 -1.91 20.69
C TYR A 17 11.78 -1.85 19.34
N ASN A 18 10.45 -1.94 19.33
CA ASN A 18 9.63 -2.15 18.12
C ASN A 18 9.79 -1.11 17.00
N ASP A 19 10.47 0.01 17.25
CA ASP A 19 10.84 0.99 16.23
C ASP A 19 11.65 0.40 15.08
N PHE A 20 12.51 -0.59 15.35
CA PHE A 20 13.35 -1.20 14.30
C PHE A 20 12.54 -1.91 13.23
N TYR A 21 11.46 -2.60 13.61
CA TYR A 21 10.60 -3.25 12.63
C TYR A 21 9.91 -2.21 11.75
N ALA A 22 9.38 -1.13 12.36
CA ALA A 22 8.79 -0.03 11.62
C ALA A 22 9.78 0.62 10.62
N TYR A 23 11.04 0.80 11.01
CA TYR A 23 12.09 1.28 10.10
C TYR A 23 12.43 0.28 8.97
N ALA A 24 12.41 -1.02 9.25
CA ALA A 24 12.64 -2.04 8.24
C ALA A 24 11.50 -2.08 7.20
N ILE A 25 10.25 -1.93 7.63
CA ILE A 25 9.11 -1.78 6.72
C ILE A 25 9.21 -0.48 5.92
N LEU A 26 9.61 0.64 6.54
CA LEU A 26 9.87 1.90 5.83
C LEU A 26 10.94 1.73 4.75
N ASP A 27 12.02 1.00 5.00
CA ASP A 27 13.07 0.76 4.01
C ASP A 27 12.56 -0.06 2.79
N LEU A 28 11.72 -1.07 3.04
CA LEU A 28 11.04 -1.82 1.98
C LEU A 28 10.10 -0.93 1.16
N ILE A 29 9.33 -0.06 1.84
CA ILE A 29 8.46 0.92 1.18
C ILE A 29 9.31 1.88 0.34
N ASP A 30 10.39 2.42 0.89
CA ASP A 30 11.25 3.42 0.23
C ASP A 30 11.93 2.85 -1.02
N THR A 31 12.41 1.60 -0.94
CA THR A 31 13.00 0.86 -2.07
C THR A 31 11.96 0.55 -3.14
N THR A 32 10.77 0.11 -2.75
CA THR A 32 9.68 -0.19 -3.67
C THR A 32 9.15 1.08 -4.33
N LEU A 33 9.06 2.18 -3.59
CA LEU A 33 8.63 3.49 -4.09
C LEU A 33 9.64 4.06 -5.10
N THR A 34 10.93 3.87 -4.86
CA THR A 34 11.99 4.22 -5.82
C THR A 34 11.87 3.38 -7.11
N SER A 35 11.56 2.09 -6.98
CA SER A 35 11.32 1.21 -8.13
C SER A 35 10.08 1.64 -8.91
N LEU A 36 8.98 1.96 -8.22
CA LEU A 36 7.77 2.52 -8.81
C LEU A 36 8.08 3.80 -9.60
N HIS A 37 8.75 4.76 -8.97
CA HIS A 37 9.14 6.01 -9.62
C HIS A 37 9.96 5.77 -10.89
N THR A 38 10.90 4.83 -10.85
CA THR A 38 11.70 4.44 -12.03
C THR A 38 10.82 3.94 -13.17
N LYS A 39 9.81 3.10 -12.88
CA LYS A 39 8.84 2.64 -13.89
C LYS A 39 7.99 3.76 -14.45
N VAL A 40 7.55 4.71 -13.61
CA VAL A 40 6.82 5.90 -14.03
C VAL A 40 7.65 6.76 -14.99
N VAL A 41 8.91 7.06 -14.63
CA VAL A 41 9.81 7.88 -15.48
C VAL A 41 10.10 7.19 -16.82
N THR A 42 10.26 5.87 -16.80
CA THR A 42 10.51 5.07 -18.01
C THR A 42 9.24 4.71 -18.79
N LYS A 43 8.09 5.27 -18.41
CA LYS A 43 6.78 5.07 -19.07
C LYS A 43 6.31 3.62 -19.13
N LYS A 44 6.75 2.80 -18.19
CA LYS A 44 6.31 1.40 -18.07
C LYS A 44 5.04 1.33 -17.22
N TRP A 45 3.92 1.77 -17.78
CA TRP A 45 2.67 2.00 -17.04
C TRP A 45 2.12 0.75 -16.36
N LYS A 46 2.07 -0.38 -17.08
CA LYS A 46 1.60 -1.66 -16.51
C LYS A 46 2.48 -2.12 -15.35
N ASP A 47 3.80 -2.11 -15.52
CA ASP A 47 4.74 -2.42 -14.44
C ASP A 47 4.56 -1.47 -13.24
N ALA A 48 4.46 -0.17 -13.49
CA ALA A 48 4.28 0.84 -12.46
C ALA A 48 2.96 0.61 -11.70
N PHE A 49 1.88 0.31 -12.41
CA PHE A 49 0.58 0.05 -11.83
C PHE A 49 0.61 -1.19 -10.93
N SER A 50 1.22 -2.29 -11.40
CA SER A 50 1.37 -3.50 -10.58
C SER A 50 2.20 -3.27 -9.32
N ILE A 51 3.27 -2.46 -9.41
CA ILE A 51 4.05 -2.10 -8.22
C ILE A 51 3.23 -1.21 -7.27
N LEU A 52 2.48 -0.24 -7.79
CA LEU A 52 1.61 0.61 -6.97
C LEU A 52 0.55 -0.22 -6.23
N GLU A 53 -0.11 -1.15 -6.92
CA GLU A 53 -1.09 -2.06 -6.33
C GLU A 53 -0.48 -2.84 -5.16
N ALA A 54 0.66 -3.48 -5.39
CA ALA A 54 1.36 -4.24 -4.36
C ALA A 54 1.81 -3.33 -3.18
N LEU A 55 2.33 -2.14 -3.48
CA LEU A 55 2.83 -1.22 -2.46
C LEU A 55 1.73 -0.65 -1.57
N VAL A 56 0.59 -0.25 -2.14
CA VAL A 56 -0.55 0.26 -1.35
C VAL A 56 -1.13 -0.84 -0.46
N MET A 57 -1.22 -2.07 -0.98
CA MET A 57 -1.65 -3.23 -0.19
C MET A 57 -0.68 -3.52 0.95
N PHE A 58 0.62 -3.58 0.65
CA PHE A 58 1.66 -3.83 1.64
C PHE A 58 1.69 -2.76 2.73
N ALA A 59 1.70 -1.48 2.36
CA ALA A 59 1.74 -0.37 3.31
C ALA A 59 0.46 -0.24 4.16
N SER A 60 -0.66 -0.79 3.69
CA SER A 60 -1.90 -0.86 4.48
C SER A 60 -1.93 -2.07 5.41
N TYR A 61 -1.29 -3.17 5.02
CA TYR A 61 -1.23 -4.40 5.81
C TYR A 61 -0.19 -4.29 6.94
N GLU A 62 1.01 -3.81 6.62
CA GLU A 62 2.10 -3.62 7.58
C GLU A 62 2.07 -2.21 8.22
N ASP A 63 0.94 -1.79 8.78
CA ASP A 63 0.74 -0.40 9.23
C ASP A 63 1.66 0.08 10.37
N ILE A 64 2.44 -0.84 10.96
CA ILE A 64 3.47 -0.56 11.97
C ILE A 64 4.52 0.46 11.52
N TRP A 65 4.78 0.61 10.21
CA TRP A 65 5.73 1.61 9.68
C TRP A 65 5.39 3.05 10.09
N THR A 66 4.13 3.28 10.46
CA THR A 66 3.60 4.57 10.93
C THR A 66 3.92 4.87 12.38
N GLN A 67 4.37 3.86 13.13
CA GLN A 67 4.60 3.92 14.57
C GLN A 67 6.09 4.06 14.92
N CYS A 68 6.96 4.33 13.94
CA CYS A 68 8.36 4.63 14.21
C CYS A 68 8.53 5.98 14.92
N ASP A 69 9.59 6.11 15.71
CA ASP A 69 10.04 7.37 16.33
C ASP A 69 10.29 8.53 15.34
N ASP A 70 10.46 8.23 14.04
CA ASP A 70 10.59 9.24 12.99
C ASP A 70 9.26 9.47 12.24
N GLY A 71 8.32 10.12 12.95
CA GLY A 71 7.04 10.50 12.37
C GLY A 71 7.17 11.43 11.14
N GLN A 72 8.27 12.17 11.01
CA GLN A 72 8.50 13.01 9.82
C GLN A 72 8.81 12.15 8.60
N ARG A 73 9.63 11.09 8.73
CA ARG A 73 9.85 10.11 7.66
C ARG A 73 8.53 9.50 7.22
N ALA A 74 7.71 9.03 8.15
CA ALA A 74 6.41 8.46 7.84
C ALA A 74 5.54 9.45 7.02
N VAL A 75 5.48 10.73 7.44
CA VAL A 75 4.77 11.79 6.71
C VAL A 75 5.33 11.99 5.29
N HIS A 76 6.64 11.99 5.13
CA HIS A 76 7.30 12.19 3.84
C HIS A 76 7.08 11.01 2.89
N THR A 77 7.27 9.78 3.38
CA THR A 77 6.99 8.53 2.64
C THR A 77 5.54 8.51 2.15
N PHE A 78 4.61 8.87 3.03
CA PHE A 78 3.20 8.91 2.72
C PHE A 78 2.83 9.93 1.64
N LYS A 79 3.37 11.15 1.73
CA LYS A 79 3.20 12.18 0.69
C LYS A 79 3.80 11.73 -0.64
N ALA A 80 4.96 11.08 -0.62
CA ALA A 80 5.62 10.58 -1.81
C ALA A 80 4.79 9.47 -2.48
N LEU A 81 4.27 8.50 -1.73
CA LEU A 81 3.36 7.48 -2.24
C LEU A 81 2.07 8.08 -2.82
N GLY A 82 1.41 8.98 -2.08
CA GLY A 82 0.16 9.61 -2.53
C GLY A 82 0.32 10.46 -3.79
N SER A 83 1.36 11.29 -3.85
CA SER A 83 1.63 12.12 -5.03
C SER A 83 2.09 11.29 -6.24
N LEU A 84 2.85 10.21 -6.04
CA LEU A 84 3.25 9.31 -7.12
C LEU A 84 2.08 8.52 -7.66
N CYS A 85 1.17 8.05 -6.80
CA CYS A 85 -0.09 7.41 -7.18
C CYS A 85 -0.91 8.33 -8.09
N VAL A 86 -1.17 9.58 -7.66
CA VAL A 86 -1.91 10.56 -8.47
C VAL A 86 -1.19 10.85 -9.79
N THR A 87 0.14 10.96 -9.77
CA THR A 87 0.93 11.20 -10.98
C THR A 87 0.81 10.04 -11.96
N LEU A 88 0.94 8.80 -11.50
CA LEU A 88 0.80 7.61 -12.34
C LEU A 88 -0.60 7.54 -12.95
N LEU A 89 -1.65 7.69 -12.14
CA LEU A 89 -3.03 7.66 -12.63
C LEU A 89 -3.27 8.71 -13.72
N ARG A 90 -2.81 9.95 -13.51
CA ARG A 90 -2.89 11.00 -14.53
C ARG A 90 -2.08 10.67 -15.79
N LYS A 91 -0.90 10.05 -15.67
CA LYS A 91 -0.10 9.64 -16.83
C LYS A 91 -0.71 8.50 -17.63
N ILE A 92 -1.38 7.56 -16.97
CA ILE A 92 -2.16 6.53 -17.64
C ILE A 92 -3.38 7.15 -18.33
N ASP A 93 -4.04 8.11 -17.67
CA ASP A 93 -5.19 8.82 -18.24
C ASP A 93 -4.82 9.67 -19.46
N GLU A 94 -3.69 10.39 -19.40
CA GLU A 94 -3.10 11.12 -20.53
C GLU A 94 -2.77 10.19 -21.72
N ALA A 95 -2.56 8.89 -21.47
CA ALA A 95 -2.32 7.88 -22.49
C ALA A 95 -3.61 7.20 -22.99
N ASP A 96 -4.79 7.59 -22.49
CA ASP A 96 -6.10 7.02 -22.81
C ASP A 96 -6.21 5.51 -22.47
N GLU A 97 -5.48 5.07 -21.44
CA GLU A 97 -5.48 3.68 -20.97
C GLU A 97 -6.13 3.51 -19.58
N LEU A 98 -6.64 4.57 -18.94
CA LEU A 98 -7.12 4.50 -17.56
C LEU A 98 -8.53 3.92 -17.48
N ASP A 99 -8.63 2.60 -17.66
CA ASP A 99 -9.88 1.87 -17.66
C ASP A 99 -9.73 0.43 -17.14
N PRO A 100 -10.85 -0.27 -16.87
CA PRO A 100 -10.84 -1.64 -16.33
C PRO A 100 -10.47 -2.73 -17.35
N GLU A 101 -10.37 -2.42 -18.63
CA GLU A 101 -9.91 -3.35 -19.68
C GLU A 101 -8.39 -3.44 -19.66
N HIS A 102 -7.71 -2.29 -19.61
CA HIS A 102 -6.25 -2.21 -19.48
C HIS A 102 -5.76 -2.55 -18.08
N TYR A 103 -6.51 -2.15 -17.05
CA TYR A 103 -6.17 -2.33 -15.63
C TYR A 103 -7.33 -2.98 -14.86
N PRO A 104 -7.46 -4.32 -14.91
CA PRO A 104 -8.59 -5.04 -14.29
C PRO A 104 -8.76 -4.81 -12.77
N SER A 105 -7.67 -4.50 -12.05
CA SER A 105 -7.69 -4.19 -10.62
C SER A 105 -7.88 -2.71 -10.29
N LEU A 106 -8.18 -1.85 -11.27
CA LEU A 106 -8.28 -0.39 -11.11
C LEU A 106 -9.23 0.04 -9.98
N GLU A 107 -10.45 -0.52 -9.91
CA GLU A 107 -11.37 -0.15 -8.84
C GLU A 107 -10.81 -0.50 -7.46
N SER A 108 -10.19 -1.68 -7.33
CA SER A 108 -9.58 -2.15 -6.09
C SER A 108 -8.43 -1.25 -5.65
N VAL A 109 -7.53 -0.89 -6.57
CA VAL A 109 -6.41 0.01 -6.26
C VAL A 109 -6.90 1.39 -5.83
N LEU A 110 -7.87 1.98 -6.53
CA LEU A 110 -8.45 3.27 -6.16
C LEU A 110 -9.12 3.22 -4.78
N LYS A 111 -9.85 2.13 -4.49
CA LYS A 111 -10.48 1.90 -3.20
C LYS A 111 -9.43 1.76 -2.09
N ASN A 112 -8.40 0.95 -2.30
CA ASN A 112 -7.35 0.72 -1.32
C ASN A 112 -6.58 2.01 -1.04
N MET A 113 -6.31 2.83 -2.06
CA MET A 113 -5.68 4.14 -1.87
C MET A 113 -6.58 5.09 -1.06
N VAL A 114 -7.89 5.06 -1.28
CA VAL A 114 -8.86 5.86 -0.51
C VAL A 114 -8.89 5.43 0.95
N ASP A 115 -8.91 4.13 1.21
CA ASP A 115 -8.92 3.59 2.56
C ASP A 115 -7.58 3.84 3.27
N PHE A 116 -6.46 3.65 2.56
CA PHE A 116 -5.12 4.04 3.00
C PHE A 116 -5.06 5.51 3.40
N CYS A 117 -5.54 6.44 2.56
CA CYS A 117 -5.58 7.86 2.91
C CYS A 117 -6.50 8.21 4.09
N ARG A 118 -7.56 7.42 4.32
CA ARG A 118 -8.46 7.65 5.48
C ARG A 118 -7.80 7.33 6.80
N SER A 119 -6.85 6.40 6.83
CA SER A 119 -6.07 6.09 8.03
C SER A 119 -5.19 7.28 8.48
N PHE A 120 -4.96 8.28 7.61
CA PHE A 120 -4.14 9.46 7.89
C PHE A 120 -4.83 10.75 7.45
N LYS A 121 -6.04 10.99 8.00
CA LYS A 121 -6.93 12.09 7.61
C LYS A 121 -6.25 13.45 7.51
N ASP A 122 -5.38 13.80 8.46
CA ASP A 122 -4.78 15.14 8.54
C ASP A 122 -3.67 15.38 7.49
N LEU A 123 -3.15 14.32 6.87
CA LEU A 123 -1.97 14.39 5.99
C LEU A 123 -2.30 14.14 4.51
N SER A 124 -3.40 13.46 4.19
CA SER A 124 -3.59 12.90 2.84
C SER A 124 -5.00 12.72 2.30
N GLY A 125 -6.04 13.13 3.03
CA GLY A 125 -7.42 12.97 2.54
C GLY A 125 -7.56 13.39 1.07
N LYS A 126 -6.82 14.46 0.68
CA LYS A 126 -6.70 14.97 -0.69
C LYS A 126 -6.30 13.95 -1.76
N TYR A 127 -5.35 13.04 -1.54
CA TYR A 127 -4.96 12.05 -2.56
C TYR A 127 -6.08 11.01 -2.73
N GLY A 128 -6.66 10.56 -1.62
CA GLY A 128 -7.85 9.70 -1.64
C GLY A 128 -9.04 10.37 -2.34
N HIS A 129 -9.24 11.68 -2.18
CA HIS A 129 -10.28 12.41 -2.90
C HIS A 129 -10.07 12.41 -4.42
N VAL A 130 -8.83 12.50 -4.92
CA VAL A 130 -8.52 12.34 -6.35
C VAL A 130 -8.87 10.93 -6.81
N CYS A 131 -8.39 9.89 -6.12
CA CYS A 131 -8.68 8.49 -6.49
C CYS A 131 -10.19 8.21 -6.50
N LYS A 132 -10.92 8.83 -5.58
CA LYS A 132 -12.38 8.75 -5.52
C LYS A 132 -13.07 9.48 -6.66
N ALA A 133 -12.57 10.65 -7.06
CA ALA A 133 -13.09 11.39 -8.21
C ALA A 133 -12.91 10.57 -9.51
N ILE A 134 -11.73 10.00 -9.72
CA ILE A 134 -11.43 9.08 -10.82
C ILE A 134 -12.39 7.88 -10.79
N ALA A 135 -12.56 7.26 -9.62
CA ALA A 135 -13.47 6.12 -9.49
C ALA A 135 -14.93 6.48 -9.83
N ARG A 136 -15.40 7.68 -9.41
CA ARG A 136 -16.73 8.16 -9.82
C ARG A 136 -16.84 8.33 -11.32
N ARG A 137 -15.82 8.90 -11.98
CA ARG A 137 -15.84 9.11 -13.43
C ARG A 137 -15.94 7.80 -14.19
N ILE A 138 -15.12 6.83 -13.82
CA ILE A 138 -14.98 5.55 -14.54
C ILE A 138 -16.11 4.57 -14.20
N PHE A 139 -16.52 4.48 -12.93
CA PHE A 139 -17.41 3.41 -12.47
C PHE A 139 -18.85 3.85 -12.17
N LYS A 140 -19.22 5.13 -12.33
CA LYS A 140 -20.60 5.62 -12.05
C LYS A 140 -21.71 4.83 -12.75
N ASP A 141 -21.45 4.39 -13.98
CA ASP A 141 -22.45 3.78 -14.87
C ASP A 141 -22.27 2.27 -14.99
N LYS A 142 -21.63 1.64 -13.98
CA LYS A 142 -21.30 0.22 -14.00
C LYS A 142 -22.53 -0.65 -14.13
N SER A 143 -22.56 -1.46 -15.19
CA SER A 143 -23.70 -2.28 -15.55
C SER A 143 -23.80 -3.56 -14.70
N PRO A 144 -24.97 -4.21 -14.64
CA PRO A 144 -25.10 -5.55 -14.07
C PRO A 144 -24.16 -6.59 -14.70
N ALA A 145 -23.81 -6.43 -15.98
CA ALA A 145 -22.88 -7.32 -16.68
C ALA A 145 -21.44 -7.14 -16.17
N ASP A 146 -21.00 -5.91 -15.94
CA ASP A 146 -19.67 -5.62 -15.38
C ASP A 146 -19.52 -6.24 -14.00
N TYR A 147 -20.54 -6.10 -13.15
CA TYR A 147 -20.54 -6.74 -11.84
C TYR A 147 -20.49 -8.26 -11.90
N LYS A 148 -21.19 -8.86 -12.87
CA LYS A 148 -21.14 -10.32 -13.08
C LYS A 148 -19.73 -10.75 -13.50
N LEU A 149 -19.11 -10.01 -14.42
CA LEU A 149 -17.75 -10.28 -14.87
C LEU A 149 -16.73 -10.22 -13.72
N GLU A 150 -16.84 -9.24 -12.83
CA GLU A 150 -15.98 -9.15 -11.64
C GLU A 150 -16.14 -10.34 -10.70
N ILE A 151 -17.38 -10.73 -10.42
CA ILE A 151 -17.66 -11.90 -9.58
C ILE A 151 -17.08 -13.16 -10.22
N THR A 152 -17.21 -13.32 -11.54
CA THR A 152 -16.62 -14.45 -12.26
C THR A 152 -15.10 -14.46 -12.16
N ARG A 153 -14.42 -13.34 -12.39
CA ARG A 153 -12.95 -13.23 -12.24
C ARG A 153 -12.49 -13.57 -10.83
N LEU A 154 -13.20 -13.07 -9.80
CA LEU A 154 -12.90 -13.40 -8.40
C LEU A 154 -13.10 -14.90 -8.10
N GLN A 155 -14.12 -15.52 -8.68
CA GLN A 155 -14.36 -16.96 -8.55
C GLN A 155 -13.28 -17.79 -9.23
N GLU A 156 -12.84 -17.39 -10.43
CA GLU A 156 -11.73 -18.03 -11.16
C GLU A 156 -10.43 -17.94 -10.37
N TRP A 157 -10.11 -16.75 -9.84
CA TRP A 157 -8.95 -16.56 -8.97
C TRP A 157 -9.04 -17.44 -7.71
N ALA A 158 -10.17 -17.42 -7.00
CA ALA A 158 -10.38 -18.23 -5.81
C ALA A 158 -10.30 -19.74 -6.11
N ALA A 159 -10.71 -20.17 -7.31
CA ALA A 159 -10.60 -21.57 -7.73
C ALA A 159 -9.14 -22.00 -7.91
N GLY A 160 -8.26 -21.11 -8.35
CA GLY A 160 -6.83 -21.34 -8.54
C GLY A 160 -5.99 -21.33 -7.26
N LEU A 161 -6.55 -20.94 -6.11
CA LEU A 161 -5.83 -20.97 -4.83
C LEU A 161 -5.59 -22.42 -4.36
N GLU A 162 -4.34 -22.72 -3.98
CA GLU A 162 -3.93 -23.99 -3.39
C GLU A 162 -4.27 -24.07 -1.89
N ASP A 163 -4.13 -22.95 -1.18
CA ASP A 163 -4.47 -22.83 0.24
C ASP A 163 -5.99 -22.95 0.45
N LYS A 164 -6.40 -24.01 1.13
CA LYS A 164 -7.81 -24.35 1.38
C LYS A 164 -8.50 -23.36 2.32
N GLU A 165 -7.80 -22.83 3.32
CA GLU A 165 -8.39 -21.88 4.28
C GLU A 165 -8.52 -20.49 3.67
N MET A 166 -7.50 -20.06 2.91
CA MET A 166 -7.60 -18.83 2.13
C MET A 166 -8.74 -18.93 1.10
N LYS A 167 -8.81 -20.04 0.36
CA LYS A 167 -9.89 -20.30 -0.61
C LYS A 167 -11.28 -20.23 0.01
N LYS A 168 -11.46 -20.83 1.20
CA LYS A 168 -12.74 -20.79 1.93
C LYS A 168 -13.10 -19.38 2.37
N THR A 169 -12.13 -18.62 2.85
CA THR A 169 -12.29 -17.22 3.28
C THR A 169 -12.75 -16.35 2.11
N ILE A 170 -12.03 -16.41 0.99
CA ILE A 170 -12.36 -15.67 -0.23
C ILE A 170 -13.75 -16.07 -0.77
N GLN A 171 -14.08 -17.36 -0.80
CA GLN A 171 -15.39 -17.82 -1.24
C GLN A 171 -16.54 -17.31 -0.36
N ALA A 172 -16.32 -17.17 0.94
CA ALA A 172 -17.29 -16.57 1.85
C ALA A 172 -17.51 -15.07 1.56
N GLU A 173 -16.44 -14.34 1.26
CA GLU A 173 -16.52 -12.92 0.86
C GLU A 173 -17.24 -12.73 -0.47
N ILE A 174 -16.95 -13.56 -1.48
CA ILE A 174 -17.65 -13.56 -2.77
C ILE A 174 -19.16 -13.76 -2.55
N LYS A 175 -19.56 -14.74 -1.73
CA LYS A 175 -20.98 -14.97 -1.39
C LYS A 175 -21.62 -13.76 -0.74
N LYS A 176 -20.91 -13.09 0.19
CA LYS A 176 -21.39 -11.87 0.85
C LYS A 176 -21.56 -10.72 -0.14
N MET A 177 -20.61 -10.53 -1.07
CA MET A 177 -20.70 -9.52 -2.13
C MET A 177 -21.89 -9.77 -3.05
N THR A 178 -22.09 -11.01 -3.51
CA THR A 178 -23.22 -11.38 -4.37
C THR A 178 -24.56 -11.15 -3.66
N LYS A 179 -24.67 -11.55 -2.38
CA LYS A 179 -25.91 -11.38 -1.59
C LYS A 179 -26.24 -9.91 -1.34
N ASN A 180 -25.26 -9.09 -1.01
CA ASN A 180 -25.45 -7.65 -0.78
C ASN A 180 -25.89 -6.89 -2.04
N LYS A 181 -25.54 -7.39 -3.24
CA LYS A 181 -25.93 -6.80 -4.52
C LYS A 181 -27.29 -7.31 -5.04
N ALA A 182 -27.67 -8.55 -4.68
CA ALA A 182 -28.97 -9.13 -5.05
C ALA A 182 -30.14 -8.64 -4.17
N GLY A 183 -29.87 -8.28 -2.92
CA GLY A 183 -30.85 -7.61 -2.06
C GLY A 183 -30.94 -6.12 -2.40
N SER A 184 -32.14 -5.58 -2.58
CA SER A 184 -32.48 -4.18 -2.90
C SER A 184 -31.87 -3.09 -1.98
N LYS A 185 -31.02 -3.44 -1.03
CA LYS A 185 -30.09 -2.52 -0.34
C LYS A 185 -28.77 -2.49 -1.10
N ALA A 186 -28.76 -2.07 -2.36
CA ALA A 186 -27.53 -1.69 -3.02
C ALA A 186 -26.90 -0.58 -2.18
N LYS A 187 -25.94 -0.91 -1.32
CA LYS A 187 -25.13 0.10 -0.62
C LYS A 187 -24.63 1.03 -1.71
N THR A 188 -24.92 2.32 -1.56
CA THR A 188 -24.42 3.34 -2.46
C THR A 188 -22.91 3.08 -2.65
N ALA A 189 -22.46 2.98 -3.91
CA ALA A 189 -21.09 2.55 -4.21
C ALA A 189 -20.07 3.36 -3.40
N TRP A 190 -18.94 2.76 -3.00
CA TRP A 190 -18.01 3.42 -2.07
C TRP A 190 -17.50 4.79 -2.59
N TYR A 191 -17.45 4.94 -3.91
CA TYR A 191 -17.09 6.19 -4.56
C TYR A 191 -18.26 7.20 -4.54
N SER A 192 -19.53 6.78 -4.58
CA SER A 192 -20.70 7.65 -4.81
C SER A 192 -21.02 8.71 -3.73
N THR A 193 -20.56 8.53 -2.49
CA THR A 193 -20.90 9.42 -1.35
C THR A 193 -19.70 10.20 -0.84
N GLY A 194 -19.89 11.30 -0.11
CA GLY A 194 -18.81 12.09 0.52
C GLY A 194 -18.05 13.04 -0.41
N GLU A 195 -17.04 13.72 0.14
CA GLU A 195 -16.28 14.76 -0.56
C GLU A 195 -15.40 14.19 -1.70
N VAL A 196 -15.40 14.93 -2.81
CA VAL A 196 -14.52 14.76 -3.97
C VAL A 196 -13.94 16.12 -4.30
N ILE A 197 -12.73 16.09 -4.85
CA ILE A 197 -12.08 17.27 -5.42
C ILE A 197 -11.98 17.11 -6.92
N ASP A 198 -11.55 18.16 -7.61
CA ASP A 198 -11.16 18.08 -9.01
C ASP A 198 -10.03 17.05 -9.18
N GLU A 199 -10.23 16.05 -10.05
CA GLU A 199 -9.21 15.05 -10.35
C GLU A 199 -7.96 15.66 -11.01
N ASN A 200 -8.11 16.85 -11.60
CA ASN A 200 -7.04 17.64 -12.22
C ASN A 200 -6.46 18.73 -11.32
N ASP A 201 -6.80 18.70 -10.02
CA ASP A 201 -6.28 19.65 -9.03
C ASP A 201 -4.74 19.72 -9.07
N ASN A 202 -4.21 20.92 -9.31
CA ASN A 202 -2.80 21.16 -9.52
C ASN A 202 -2.10 21.83 -8.33
N ARG A 203 -2.66 21.69 -7.11
CA ARG A 203 -2.00 22.13 -5.88
C ARG A 203 -0.58 21.56 -5.77
N PRO A 204 0.38 22.29 -5.16
CA PRO A 204 1.78 21.87 -5.07
C PRO A 204 2.00 20.46 -4.50
N ASP A 205 1.12 20.01 -3.62
CA ASP A 205 1.22 18.68 -3.01
C ASP A 205 0.91 17.53 -3.97
N PHE A 206 0.19 17.79 -5.08
CA PHE A 206 -0.01 16.81 -6.15
C PHE A 206 1.15 16.78 -7.14
N LYS A 207 2.07 17.76 -7.07
CA LYS A 207 3.24 17.81 -7.96
C LYS A 207 4.35 16.92 -7.42
N PHE A 208 4.42 15.70 -7.94
CA PHE A 208 5.37 14.70 -7.47
C PHE A 208 6.82 15.19 -7.45
N THR A 209 7.31 15.95 -8.44
CA THR A 209 8.71 16.43 -8.46
C THR A 209 9.11 17.17 -7.18
N GLY A 210 8.26 18.06 -6.67
CA GLY A 210 8.56 18.83 -5.45
C GLY A 210 8.45 17.98 -4.18
N VAL A 211 7.48 17.06 -4.14
CA VAL A 211 7.31 16.11 -3.03
C VAL A 211 8.47 15.12 -2.98
N TRP A 212 8.83 14.55 -4.12
CA TRP A 212 9.93 13.60 -4.30
C TRP A 212 11.26 14.20 -3.90
N LYS A 213 11.54 15.45 -4.30
CA LYS A 213 12.76 16.14 -3.88
C LYS A 213 12.83 16.22 -2.35
N ARG A 214 11.80 16.74 -1.68
CA ARG A 214 11.77 16.84 -0.21
C ARG A 214 11.92 15.48 0.47
N TYR A 215 11.28 14.45 -0.07
CA TYR A 215 11.39 13.09 0.43
C TYR A 215 12.82 12.53 0.29
N ARG A 216 13.47 12.72 -0.87
CA ARG A 216 14.85 12.28 -1.08
C ARG A 216 15.87 13.08 -0.27
N ASP A 217 15.66 14.39 -0.11
CA ASP A 217 16.47 15.25 0.73
C ASP A 217 16.38 14.75 2.19
N TYR A 218 15.18 14.50 2.70
CA TYR A 218 14.97 13.93 4.04
C TYR A 218 15.70 12.59 4.22
N LEU A 219 15.49 11.63 3.30
CA LEU A 219 16.16 10.33 3.34
C LEU A 219 17.69 10.40 3.21
N SER A 220 18.23 11.51 2.69
CA SER A 220 19.69 11.70 2.63
C SER A 220 20.29 12.08 3.97
N GLU A 221 19.48 12.67 4.86
CA GLU A 221 19.84 13.04 6.22
C GLU A 221 19.58 11.89 7.22
N CYS A 222 18.66 10.98 6.89
CA CYS A 222 18.42 9.79 7.69
C CYS A 222 19.65 8.87 7.75
N PRO A 223 19.99 8.31 8.93
CA PRO A 223 20.97 7.26 9.04
C PRO A 223 20.59 6.07 8.15
N ARG A 224 21.51 5.67 7.26
CA ARG A 224 21.31 4.51 6.35
C ARG A 224 21.81 3.20 6.94
N VAL A 225 22.48 3.27 8.07
CA VAL A 225 22.98 2.14 8.83
C VAL A 225 22.49 2.27 10.27
N PRO A 226 22.24 1.16 10.98
CA PRO A 226 21.87 1.22 12.38
C PRO A 226 22.93 1.99 13.16
N LEU A 227 22.48 2.90 14.03
CA LEU A 227 23.37 3.59 14.97
C LEU A 227 23.94 2.61 16.01
N ARG A 228 23.24 1.50 16.26
CA ARG A 228 23.69 0.29 16.99
C ARG A 228 23.00 -0.94 16.39
N GLY A 229 23.75 -1.77 15.66
CA GLY A 229 23.27 -2.97 14.97
C GLY A 229 24.02 -3.19 13.64
N PRO A 230 24.05 -4.42 13.09
CA PRO A 230 24.66 -4.68 11.79
C PRO A 230 23.84 -4.06 10.65
N PRO A 231 24.47 -3.61 9.54
CA PRO A 231 23.80 -2.88 8.44
C PRO A 231 22.64 -3.60 7.74
N GLU A 232 22.50 -4.90 7.97
CA GLU A 232 21.60 -5.81 7.26
C GLU A 232 20.44 -6.16 8.17
N TRP A 233 19.22 -5.71 7.81
CA TRP A 233 18.00 -5.89 8.61
C TRP A 233 17.29 -7.23 8.34
N ASP A 234 17.84 -8.08 7.48
CA ASP A 234 17.34 -9.45 7.32
C ASP A 234 17.82 -10.28 8.50
N LEU A 235 16.95 -10.47 9.50
CA LEU A 235 17.27 -11.19 10.72
C LEU A 235 17.57 -12.67 10.43
N THR A 236 17.20 -13.19 9.26
CA THR A 236 17.58 -14.56 8.86
C THR A 236 19.08 -14.68 8.56
N GLU A 237 19.74 -13.59 8.18
CA GLU A 237 21.17 -13.53 7.89
C GLU A 237 22.03 -13.30 9.15
N TRP A 238 21.41 -12.90 10.27
CA TRP A 238 22.13 -12.70 11.53
C TRP A 238 22.65 -14.02 12.08
N THR A 239 23.92 -14.05 12.46
CA THR A 239 24.53 -15.17 13.17
C THR A 239 23.93 -15.33 14.57
N LYS A 240 24.07 -16.53 15.16
CA LYS A 240 23.61 -16.77 16.54
C LYS A 240 24.24 -15.78 17.54
N ALA A 241 25.52 -15.44 17.36
CA ALA A 241 26.22 -14.49 18.23
C ALA A 241 25.67 -13.06 18.12
N GLU A 242 25.17 -12.65 16.95
CA GLU A 242 24.55 -11.34 16.76
C GLU A 242 23.14 -11.27 17.36
N ARG A 243 22.42 -12.39 17.41
CA ARG A 243 21.08 -12.48 18.03
C ARG A 243 21.10 -12.66 19.54
N GLU A 244 22.12 -13.33 20.07
CA GLU A 244 22.24 -13.69 21.50
C GLU A 244 21.98 -12.53 22.48
N PRO A 245 22.53 -11.31 22.27
CA PRO A 245 22.32 -10.19 23.21
C PRO A 245 20.88 -9.67 23.26
N TYR A 246 20.05 -10.07 22.29
CA TYR A 246 18.67 -9.64 22.14
C TYR A 246 17.68 -10.79 22.36
N SER A 247 18.16 -12.02 22.61
CA SER A 247 17.33 -13.21 22.77
C SER A 247 16.47 -13.11 24.03
N PHE A 248 15.22 -13.59 23.97
CA PHE A 248 14.37 -13.75 25.16
C PHE A 248 15.04 -14.60 26.27
N ASP A 249 15.89 -15.55 25.88
CA ASP A 249 16.63 -16.41 26.83
C ASP A 249 17.74 -15.66 27.59
N SER A 250 18.16 -14.50 27.09
CA SER A 250 19.23 -13.68 27.66
C SER A 250 18.73 -12.60 28.64
N MET A 251 17.41 -12.37 28.67
CA MET A 251 16.75 -11.52 29.66
C MET A 251 16.64 -12.32 30.96
N GLY A 252 17.63 -12.18 31.85
CA GLY A 252 17.47 -12.63 33.23
C GLY A 252 16.20 -12.03 33.83
N ASP A 253 15.47 -12.81 34.61
CA ASP A 253 14.19 -12.44 35.23
C ASP A 253 14.21 -10.98 35.72
N PHE A 254 13.57 -10.09 34.96
CA PHE A 254 13.31 -8.73 35.40
C PHE A 254 12.07 -8.78 36.30
N ASP A 255 12.32 -8.91 37.61
CA ASP A 255 11.35 -8.63 38.70
C ASP A 255 10.85 -7.17 38.65
#